data_AF-A0A0R1XXA0-F1
#
_entry.id   AF-A0A0R1XXA0-F1
#
_cell.length_a   1.000
_cell.length_b   1.000
_cell.length_c   1.000
_cell.angle_alpha   90.00
_cell.angle_beta   90.00
_cell.angle_gamma   90.00
#
_symmetry.space_group_name_H-M   'P 1'
#
loop_
_entity.id
_entity.type
_entity.pdbx_description
1 polymer ?
#
loop_
_entity_poly.entity_id
_entity_poly.type
_entity_poly.pdbx_seq_one_letter_code
_entity_poly.pdbx_strand_id
1 'polypeptide(L)'
;MNYTATLQDNDGKVYAYGYQDTSINNSNKGTDGLVYILATDVKTTTAPSTDLTITVIRAGTLQVDSKNAAVKVYSDAATTQDSGAKLDTQYNIWDVTRTAKDKDGKTVAYDLGNSQWVKASDVSEVAASKVTVSPATKGQAVYSNFKGATIYSDADTTKANGTLNTSYDEWSTFQVAKDASGNIVAYDLGSNQWVKASDLSLIKTQGGTFDANAGTALYNRDGDVTGSIQSDGLYQIFAVTYINGKQSLKLGNDNQWIIASTGDYYPA
;
A
#
# COMPACT_ATOMS: atom_id res chain seq x y z
N MET A 1 -31.31 -10.77 8.99
CA MET A 1 -30.31 -11.32 8.04
C MET A 1 -29.17 -10.33 7.97
N ASN A 2 -27.92 -10.81 8.01
CA ASN A 2 -26.74 -9.96 7.80
C ASN A 2 -26.35 -10.03 6.33
N TYR A 3 -26.47 -8.92 5.61
CA TYR A 3 -26.08 -8.84 4.22
C TYR A 3 -24.57 -8.56 4.12
N THR A 4 -23.87 -9.29 3.27
CA THR A 4 -22.41 -9.23 3.06
C THR A 4 -22.03 -8.68 1.68
N ALA A 5 -23.00 -8.48 0.78
CA ALA A 5 -22.79 -7.89 -0.53
C ALA A 5 -24.01 -7.10 -1.00
N THR A 6 -23.84 -6.21 -1.98
CA THR A 6 -24.93 -5.55 -2.69
C THR A 6 -24.71 -5.65 -4.19
N LEU A 7 -25.76 -5.97 -4.93
CA LEU A 7 -25.77 -5.87 -6.39
C LEU A 7 -26.32 -4.49 -6.77
N GLN A 8 -25.54 -3.71 -7.50
CA GLN A 8 -25.90 -2.35 -7.91
C GLN A 8 -25.78 -2.19 -9.43
N ASP A 9 -26.55 -1.26 -10.01
CA ASP A 9 -26.29 -0.80 -11.38
C ASP A 9 -25.14 0.21 -11.44
N ASN A 10 -24.82 0.66 -12.65
CA ASN A 10 -23.75 1.63 -12.90
C ASN A 10 -24.02 3.01 -12.29
N ASP A 11 -25.27 3.29 -11.91
CA ASP A 11 -25.71 4.53 -11.27
C ASP A 11 -25.77 4.38 -9.73
N GLY A 12 -25.36 3.21 -9.19
CA GLY A 12 -25.31 2.93 -7.75
C GLY A 12 -26.64 2.50 -7.13
N LYS A 13 -27.68 2.24 -7.93
CA LYS A 13 -28.98 1.77 -7.44
C LYS A 13 -28.90 0.29 -7.06
N VAL A 14 -29.29 -0.03 -5.82
CA VAL A 14 -29.28 -1.41 -5.32
C VAL A 14 -30.45 -2.22 -5.87
N TYR A 15 -30.13 -3.35 -6.49
CA TYR A 15 -31.10 -4.33 -7.00
C TYR A 15 -31.28 -5.53 -6.08
N ALA A 16 -30.22 -5.94 -5.36
CA ALA A 16 -30.28 -7.10 -4.48
C ALA A 16 -29.28 -6.99 -3.34
N TYR A 17 -29.59 -7.63 -2.23
CA TYR A 17 -28.71 -7.80 -1.09
C TYR A 17 -28.21 -9.24 -1.05
N GLY A 18 -26.89 -9.40 -1.05
CA GLY A 18 -26.22 -10.68 -0.92
C GLY A 18 -26.00 -11.03 0.56
N TYR A 19 -26.24 -12.27 0.95
CA TYR A 19 -25.88 -12.81 2.26
C TYR A 19 -25.19 -14.17 2.09
N GLN A 20 -24.45 -14.59 3.11
CA GLN A 20 -23.79 -15.89 3.12
C GLN A 20 -24.73 -16.95 3.72
N ASP A 21 -25.13 -17.92 2.92
CA ASP A 21 -25.87 -19.11 3.30
C ASP A 21 -24.94 -20.31 3.33
N THR A 22 -24.48 -20.66 4.54
CA THR A 22 -23.55 -21.76 4.77
C THR A 22 -24.18 -23.14 4.55
N SER A 23 -25.49 -23.22 4.27
CA SER A 23 -26.17 -24.48 3.92
C SER A 23 -26.09 -24.82 2.43
N ILE A 24 -25.66 -23.86 1.60
CA ILE A 24 -25.50 -24.02 0.15
C ILE A 24 -24.01 -24.16 -0.16
N ASN A 25 -23.56 -25.39 -0.39
CA ASN A 25 -22.20 -25.68 -0.82
C ASN A 25 -22.17 -25.77 -2.35
N ASN A 26 -21.51 -24.82 -3.02
CA ASN A 26 -21.50 -24.77 -4.48
C ASN A 26 -20.07 -25.09 -4.95
N SER A 27 -19.90 -26.06 -5.84
CA SER A 27 -18.59 -26.65 -6.21
C SER A 27 -17.55 -25.67 -6.79
N ASN A 28 -17.88 -24.38 -6.90
CA ASN A 28 -17.06 -23.30 -7.44
C ASN A 28 -16.42 -22.48 -6.31
N LYS A 29 -15.11 -22.61 -6.18
CA LYS A 29 -14.27 -21.89 -5.21
C LYS A 29 -14.45 -20.36 -5.34
N GLY A 30 -14.91 -19.70 -4.28
CA GLY A 30 -15.04 -18.23 -4.21
C GLY A 30 -16.48 -17.68 -4.32
N THR A 31 -17.47 -18.55 -4.57
CA THR A 31 -18.91 -18.18 -4.54
C THR A 31 -19.70 -18.95 -3.48
N ASP A 32 -19.01 -19.65 -2.58
CA ASP A 32 -19.64 -20.53 -1.59
C ASP A 32 -20.66 -19.76 -0.73
N GLY A 33 -21.92 -20.16 -0.90
CA GLY A 33 -23.05 -19.66 -0.12
C GLY A 33 -23.49 -18.24 -0.42
N LEU A 34 -22.97 -17.51 -1.43
CA LEU A 34 -23.43 -16.14 -1.66
C LEU A 34 -24.80 -16.13 -2.38
N VAL A 35 -25.87 -15.84 -1.62
CA VAL A 35 -27.25 -15.80 -2.12
C VAL A 35 -27.74 -14.35 -2.16
N TYR A 36 -28.42 -13.98 -3.25
CA TYR A 36 -29.00 -12.65 -3.41
C TYR A 36 -30.52 -12.68 -3.23
N ILE A 37 -31.05 -11.73 -2.46
CA ILE A 37 -32.48 -11.44 -2.36
C ILE A 37 -32.74 -10.12 -3.06
N LEU A 38 -33.75 -10.08 -3.95
CA LEU A 38 -34.15 -8.83 -4.59
C LEU A 38 -34.51 -7.79 -3.55
N ALA A 39 -34.03 -6.57 -3.74
CA ALA A 39 -34.29 -5.46 -2.82
C ALA A 39 -35.80 -5.20 -2.66
N THR A 40 -36.60 -5.50 -3.68
CA THR A 40 -38.07 -5.38 -3.67
C THR A 40 -38.76 -6.39 -2.76
N ASP A 41 -38.13 -7.53 -2.51
CA ASP A 41 -38.71 -8.65 -1.75
C ASP A 41 -38.36 -8.57 -0.26
N VAL A 42 -37.41 -7.70 0.09
CA VAL A 42 -37.06 -7.40 1.47
C VAL A 42 -38.14 -6.51 2.08
N LYS A 43 -39.04 -7.11 2.86
CA LYS A 43 -39.95 -6.36 3.72
C LYS A 43 -39.21 -5.97 5.00
N THR A 44 -38.89 -4.69 5.14
CA THR A 44 -38.42 -4.14 6.42
C THR A 44 -39.56 -4.17 7.42
N THR A 45 -39.56 -5.13 8.35
CA THR A 45 -40.35 -5.01 9.56
C THR A 45 -39.74 -3.88 10.39
N THR A 46 -40.57 -2.94 10.82
CA THR A 46 -40.17 -1.77 11.60
C THR A 46 -39.48 -2.19 12.90
N ALA A 47 -38.15 -2.26 12.85
CA ALA A 47 -37.26 -2.19 14.02
C ALA A 47 -37.20 -0.72 14.51
N PRO A 48 -36.88 -0.47 15.79
CA PRO A 48 -37.14 0.79 16.45
C PRO A 48 -36.46 1.98 15.73
N SER A 49 -37.18 3.10 15.74
CA SER A 49 -36.88 4.33 15.01
C SER A 49 -35.46 4.84 15.25
N THR A 50 -34.58 4.53 14.31
CA THR A 50 -33.55 5.48 13.92
C THR A 50 -33.59 5.48 12.39
N ASP A 51 -34.02 6.59 11.80
CA ASP A 51 -34.01 6.82 10.34
C ASP A 51 -32.56 6.90 9.84
N LEU A 52 -31.82 5.79 9.98
CA LEU A 52 -30.43 5.71 9.59
C LEU A 52 -30.32 5.03 8.23
N THR A 53 -29.70 5.74 7.30
CA THR A 53 -29.29 5.17 6.02
C THR A 53 -27.90 4.56 6.20
N ILE A 54 -27.80 3.25 5.97
CA ILE A 54 -26.52 2.54 6.00
C ILE A 54 -25.94 2.49 4.59
N THR A 55 -24.73 3.01 4.41
CA THR A 55 -24.01 2.99 3.13
C THR A 55 -22.75 2.14 3.26
N VAL A 56 -22.54 1.23 2.33
CA VAL A 56 -21.30 0.44 2.23
C VAL A 56 -20.21 1.31 1.63
N ILE A 57 -19.02 1.26 2.25
CA ILE A 57 -17.84 1.98 1.79
C ILE A 57 -16.88 0.99 1.14
N ARG A 58 -16.31 1.39 0.01
CA ARG A 58 -15.27 0.60 -0.64
C ARG A 58 -14.04 0.57 0.27
N ALA A 59 -13.48 -0.61 0.49
CA ALA A 59 -12.28 -0.78 1.31
C ALA A 59 -11.17 0.19 0.87
N GLY A 60 -10.52 0.84 1.86
CA GLY A 60 -9.42 1.78 1.64
C GLY A 60 -9.82 3.15 1.08
N THR A 61 -11.11 3.52 1.06
CA THR A 61 -11.54 4.84 0.56
C THR A 61 -11.95 5.84 1.65
N LEU A 62 -12.18 5.35 2.87
CA LEU A 62 -12.46 6.17 4.04
C LEU A 62 -11.80 5.55 5.26
N GLN A 63 -11.12 6.40 6.02
CA GLN A 63 -10.48 6.03 7.28
C GLN A 63 -10.88 7.01 8.37
N VAL A 64 -10.85 6.55 9.61
CA VAL A 64 -11.07 7.40 10.79
C VAL A 64 -9.92 7.26 11.76
N ASP A 65 -9.57 8.35 12.42
CA ASP A 65 -8.52 8.44 13.44
C ASP A 65 -9.15 8.45 14.84
N SER A 66 -8.89 7.41 15.63
CA SER A 66 -9.25 7.32 17.05
C SER A 66 -8.27 8.05 17.96
N LYS A 67 -7.15 8.58 17.43
CA LYS A 67 -6.08 9.27 18.18
C LYS A 67 -5.53 8.42 19.32
N ASN A 68 -5.38 7.11 19.07
CA ASN A 68 -4.97 6.11 20.06
C ASN A 68 -5.89 6.07 21.31
N ALA A 69 -7.13 6.55 21.21
CA ALA A 69 -8.08 6.54 22.31
C ALA A 69 -8.87 5.22 22.35
N ALA A 70 -9.20 4.79 23.57
CA ALA A 70 -10.03 3.61 23.81
C ALA A 70 -11.53 3.94 23.56
N VAL A 71 -11.87 4.20 22.28
CA VAL A 71 -13.21 4.56 21.81
C VAL A 71 -14.16 3.37 22.02
N LYS A 72 -15.38 3.64 22.52
CA LYS A 72 -16.39 2.61 22.77
C LYS A 72 -16.91 2.02 21.45
N VAL A 73 -17.07 0.70 21.43
CA VAL A 73 -17.66 -0.04 20.32
C VAL A 73 -19.11 -0.43 20.63
N TYR A 74 -19.97 -0.33 19.63
CA TYR A 74 -21.37 -0.68 19.68
C TYR A 74 -21.68 -1.82 18.70
N SER A 75 -22.68 -2.64 19.02
CA SER A 75 -23.13 -3.74 18.15
C SER A 75 -24.16 -3.30 17.10
N ASP A 76 -24.62 -2.05 17.17
CA ASP A 76 -25.64 -1.48 16.29
C ASP A 76 -25.24 -0.11 15.73
N ALA A 77 -25.71 0.19 14.52
CA ALA A 77 -25.42 1.43 13.80
C ALA A 77 -25.96 2.70 14.46
N ALA A 78 -27.01 2.56 15.29
CA ALA A 78 -27.54 3.65 16.09
C ALA A 78 -26.69 3.96 17.33
N THR A 79 -25.68 3.14 17.63
CA THR A 79 -24.81 3.27 18.80
C THR A 79 -25.58 3.29 20.13
N THR A 80 -26.60 2.44 20.22
CA THR A 80 -27.47 2.31 21.42
C THR A 80 -27.15 1.06 22.24
N GLN A 81 -26.55 0.05 21.63
CA GLN A 81 -26.19 -1.23 22.23
C GLN A 81 -24.67 -1.29 22.40
N ASP A 82 -24.22 -0.94 23.60
CA ASP A 82 -22.81 -1.05 23.97
C ASP A 82 -22.35 -2.51 23.90
N SER A 83 -21.30 -2.77 23.13
CA SER A 83 -20.74 -4.12 23.00
C SER A 83 -19.89 -4.54 24.20
N GLY A 84 -19.49 -3.58 25.04
CA GLY A 84 -18.50 -3.76 26.10
C GLY A 84 -17.04 -3.71 25.61
N ALA A 85 -16.81 -3.68 24.30
CA ALA A 85 -15.50 -3.55 23.71
C ALA A 85 -15.07 -2.09 23.53
N LYS A 86 -13.76 -1.88 23.39
CA LYS A 86 -13.15 -0.61 23.03
C LYS A 86 -12.11 -0.83 21.93
N LEU A 87 -11.85 0.20 21.15
CA LEU A 87 -10.76 0.19 20.18
C LEU A 87 -9.41 0.04 20.89
N ASP A 88 -8.50 -0.69 20.25
CA ASP A 88 -7.14 -0.88 20.74
C ASP A 88 -6.35 0.43 20.60
N THR A 89 -5.74 0.87 21.70
CA THR A 89 -4.97 2.10 21.75
C THR A 89 -3.62 2.03 21.03
N GLN A 90 -3.16 0.83 20.61
CA GLN A 90 -1.96 0.69 19.79
C GLN A 90 -2.17 1.18 18.35
N TYR A 91 -3.41 1.23 17.88
CA TYR A 91 -3.77 1.68 16.55
C TYR A 91 -4.61 2.96 16.64
N ASN A 92 -4.35 3.90 15.73
CA ASN A 92 -5.11 5.13 15.65
C ASN A 92 -5.94 5.21 14.36
N ILE A 93 -5.46 4.65 13.24
CA ILE A 93 -6.18 4.67 11.97
C ILE A 93 -6.97 3.38 11.76
N TRP A 94 -8.24 3.52 11.40
CA TRP A 94 -9.17 2.42 11.17
C TRP A 94 -9.86 2.57 9.83
N ASP A 95 -9.90 1.50 9.04
CA ASP A 95 -10.66 1.45 7.79
C ASP A 95 -12.16 1.39 8.07
N VAL A 96 -12.92 2.21 7.34
CA VAL A 96 -14.39 2.21 7.42
C VAL A 96 -14.96 1.28 6.35
N THR A 97 -15.82 0.37 6.77
CA THR A 97 -16.54 -0.57 5.88
C THR A 97 -17.98 -0.11 5.60
N ARG A 98 -18.61 0.60 6.54
CA ARG A 98 -19.95 1.18 6.38
C ARG A 98 -20.09 2.50 7.14
N THR A 99 -20.96 3.38 6.68
CA THR A 99 -21.39 4.58 7.41
C THR A 99 -22.86 4.51 7.76
N ALA A 100 -23.25 4.98 8.94
CA ALA A 100 -24.64 5.27 9.29
C ALA A 100 -24.88 6.77 9.20
N LYS A 101 -25.86 7.17 8.39
CA LYS A 101 -26.24 8.58 8.20
C LYS A 101 -27.64 8.84 8.74
N ASP A 102 -27.83 9.97 9.41
CA ASP A 102 -29.16 10.40 9.83
C ASP A 102 -30.05 10.83 8.64
N LYS A 103 -31.30 11.18 8.94
CA LYS A 103 -32.29 11.66 7.96
C LYS A 103 -31.84 12.88 7.15
N ASP A 104 -30.88 13.66 7.66
CA ASP A 104 -30.34 14.86 7.01
C ASP A 104 -29.08 14.51 6.20
N GLY A 105 -28.69 13.23 6.14
CA GLY A 105 -27.54 12.73 5.41
C GLY A 105 -26.21 12.89 6.15
N LYS A 106 -26.21 13.32 7.41
CA LYS A 106 -25.00 13.48 8.22
C LYS A 106 -24.56 12.13 8.78
N THR A 107 -23.28 11.80 8.63
CA THR A 107 -22.71 10.60 9.23
C THR A 107 -22.71 10.70 10.76
N VAL A 108 -23.32 9.73 11.43
CA VAL A 108 -23.43 9.64 12.89
C VAL A 108 -22.66 8.48 13.49
N ALA A 109 -22.35 7.46 12.69
CA ALA A 109 -21.51 6.33 13.11
C ALA A 109 -20.74 5.71 11.93
N TYR A 110 -19.62 5.08 12.25
CA TYR A 110 -18.79 4.32 11.32
C TYR A 110 -18.71 2.86 11.77
N ASP A 111 -18.80 1.93 10.82
CA ASP A 111 -18.50 0.53 11.04
C ASP A 111 -17.07 0.24 10.58
N LEU A 112 -16.24 -0.23 11.52
CA LEU A 112 -14.84 -0.55 11.28
C LEU A 112 -14.64 -2.01 10.83
N GLY A 113 -15.74 -2.73 10.59
CA GLY A 113 -15.78 -4.12 10.17
C GLY A 113 -16.45 -5.02 11.21
N ASN A 114 -17.04 -6.13 10.77
CA ASN A 114 -17.70 -7.11 11.64
C ASN A 114 -18.79 -6.50 12.57
N SER A 115 -19.47 -5.43 12.13
CA SER A 115 -20.44 -4.69 12.94
C SER A 115 -19.82 -4.05 14.21
N GLN A 116 -18.58 -3.61 14.11
CA GLN A 116 -17.88 -2.80 15.11
C GLN A 116 -18.22 -1.32 14.88
N TRP A 117 -19.34 -0.86 15.45
CA TRP A 117 -19.79 0.51 15.25
C TRP A 117 -19.18 1.48 16.27
N VAL A 118 -18.71 2.64 15.81
CA VAL A 118 -18.25 3.75 16.66
C VAL A 118 -18.98 5.03 16.32
N LYS A 119 -19.19 5.90 17.30
CA LYS A 119 -19.83 7.21 17.06
C LYS A 119 -18.92 8.10 16.23
N ALA A 120 -19.50 8.80 15.27
CA ALA A 120 -18.76 9.75 14.43
C ALA A 120 -18.17 10.92 15.23
N SER A 121 -18.77 11.27 16.38
CA SER A 121 -18.26 12.29 17.29
C SER A 121 -16.98 11.90 18.03
N ASP A 122 -16.69 10.61 18.12
CA ASP A 122 -15.61 10.07 18.96
C ASP A 122 -14.33 9.78 18.16
N VAL A 123 -14.40 9.98 16.83
CA VAL A 123 -13.30 9.80 15.88
C VAL A 123 -13.25 10.99 14.92
N SER A 124 -12.22 11.07 14.08
CA SER A 124 -12.11 12.11 13.04
C SER A 124 -11.86 11.45 11.69
N GLU A 125 -12.62 11.82 10.65
CA GLU A 125 -12.31 11.36 9.29
C GLU A 125 -10.90 11.81 8.90
N VAL A 126 -10.16 10.88 8.31
CA VAL A 126 -8.88 11.17 7.66
C VAL A 126 -8.97 10.72 6.22
N ALA A 127 -8.29 11.46 5.33
CA ALA A 127 -8.18 11.03 3.94
C ALA A 127 -7.54 9.64 3.93
N ALA A 128 -8.21 8.69 3.29
CA ALA A 128 -7.63 7.37 3.10
C ALA A 128 -6.34 7.49 2.28
N SER A 129 -5.36 6.64 2.60
CA SER A 129 -4.12 6.57 1.85
C SER A 129 -4.40 6.34 0.37
N LYS A 130 -3.73 7.10 -0.50
CA LYS A 130 -3.82 6.99 -1.96
C LYS A 130 -2.84 5.97 -2.51
N VAL A 131 -2.03 5.39 -1.65
CA VAL A 131 -0.94 4.48 -2.01
C VAL A 131 -1.10 3.13 -1.32
N THR A 132 -0.57 2.09 -1.95
CA THR A 132 -0.41 0.77 -1.33
C THR A 132 1.04 0.59 -0.93
N VAL A 133 1.28 0.05 0.26
CA VAL A 133 2.63 -0.21 0.77
C VAL A 133 2.96 -1.69 0.59
N SER A 134 4.14 -1.97 0.03
CA SER A 134 4.66 -3.34 -0.12
C SER A 134 6.16 -3.37 0.18
N PRO A 135 6.74 -4.53 0.53
CA PRO A 135 8.19 -4.66 0.66
C PRO A 135 8.92 -4.23 -0.61
N ALA A 136 10.06 -3.56 -0.45
CA ALA A 136 10.97 -3.26 -1.56
C ALA A 136 11.69 -4.55 -2.02
N THR A 137 12.32 -4.50 -3.20
CA THR A 137 13.19 -5.59 -3.63
C THR A 137 14.34 -5.74 -2.63
N LYS A 138 14.59 -6.97 -2.17
CA LYS A 138 15.62 -7.24 -1.17
C LYS A 138 16.98 -6.72 -1.63
N GLY A 139 17.66 -5.94 -0.78
CA GLY A 139 18.99 -5.37 -1.07
C GLY A 139 18.97 -4.26 -2.12
N GLN A 140 17.81 -3.73 -2.48
CA GLN A 140 17.70 -2.56 -3.34
C GLN A 140 18.17 -1.31 -2.60
N ALA A 141 18.89 -0.45 -3.32
CA ALA A 141 19.25 0.88 -2.88
C ALA A 141 18.82 1.94 -3.91
N VAL A 142 18.68 3.16 -3.43
CA VAL A 142 18.38 4.36 -4.20
C VAL A 142 19.38 5.46 -3.88
N TYR A 143 19.57 6.37 -4.83
CA TYR A 143 20.55 7.44 -4.75
C TYR A 143 19.86 8.79 -4.65
N SER A 144 20.25 9.58 -3.66
CA SER A 144 19.78 10.96 -3.46
C SER A 144 20.53 11.98 -4.32
N ASN A 145 21.62 11.56 -4.96
CA ASN A 145 22.61 12.40 -5.63
C ASN A 145 23.13 13.52 -4.70
N PHE A 146 23.39 13.17 -3.44
CA PHE A 146 23.78 14.09 -2.36
C PHE A 146 22.80 15.26 -2.14
N LYS A 147 21.55 15.15 -2.58
CA LYS A 147 20.51 16.17 -2.39
C LYS A 147 19.78 15.94 -1.08
N GLY A 148 19.44 17.04 -0.40
CA GLY A 148 18.54 17.01 0.75
C GLY A 148 17.10 16.81 0.32
N ALA A 149 16.72 15.56 0.01
CA ALA A 149 15.32 15.21 -0.27
C ALA A 149 14.49 15.27 1.02
N THR A 150 13.22 15.67 0.91
CA THR A 150 12.33 15.78 2.07
C THR A 150 11.97 14.39 2.60
N ILE A 151 12.07 14.20 3.91
CA ILE A 151 11.58 13.01 4.61
C ILE A 151 10.15 13.28 5.09
N TYR A 152 9.29 12.29 4.93
CA TYR A 152 7.90 12.28 5.35
C TYR A 152 7.66 11.15 6.34
N SER A 153 6.74 11.39 7.28
CA SER A 153 6.31 10.41 8.28
C SER A 153 5.18 9.48 7.79
N ASP A 154 4.80 9.57 6.53
CA ASP A 154 3.70 8.83 5.92
C ASP A 154 4.00 8.48 4.45
N ALA A 155 3.50 7.32 4.01
CA ALA A 155 3.72 6.80 2.67
C ALA A 155 3.10 7.65 1.55
N ASP A 156 2.05 8.41 1.86
CA ASP A 156 1.44 9.39 0.95
C ASP A 156 2.32 10.63 0.74
N THR A 157 3.40 10.79 1.50
CA THR A 157 4.32 11.94 1.47
C THR A 157 3.61 13.28 1.69
N THR A 158 2.73 13.34 2.71
CA THR A 158 1.95 14.54 3.04
C THR A 158 2.40 15.23 4.34
N LYS A 159 3.10 14.53 5.23
CA LYS A 159 3.56 15.01 6.54
C LYS A 159 5.08 15.04 6.59
N ALA A 160 5.67 16.11 6.05
CA ALA A 160 7.11 16.33 6.09
C ALA A 160 7.62 16.41 7.54
N ASN A 161 8.75 15.75 7.83
CA ASN A 161 9.33 15.68 9.16
C ASN A 161 10.87 15.75 9.18
N GLY A 162 11.51 15.99 8.03
CA GLY A 162 12.97 16.10 7.96
C GLY A 162 13.51 16.22 6.55
N THR A 163 14.82 16.04 6.42
CA THR A 163 15.54 16.10 5.16
C THR A 163 16.72 15.13 5.19
N LEU A 164 17.00 14.46 4.07
CA LEU A 164 18.15 13.56 3.97
C LEU A 164 19.47 14.30 4.19
N ASN A 165 20.42 13.60 4.82
CA ASN A 165 21.77 14.10 5.01
C ASN A 165 22.53 14.07 3.67
N THR A 166 23.09 15.21 3.27
CA THR A 166 23.81 15.40 2.01
C THR A 166 25.24 14.86 2.01
N SER A 167 25.72 14.31 3.12
CA SER A 167 27.02 13.62 3.22
C SER A 167 26.94 12.16 2.77
N TYR A 168 25.72 11.62 2.67
CA TYR A 168 25.44 10.28 2.19
C TYR A 168 24.65 10.37 0.89
N ASP A 169 24.78 9.35 0.06
CA ASP A 169 24.16 9.33 -1.25
C ASP A 169 23.29 8.11 -1.48
N GLU A 170 23.75 6.96 -0.99
CA GLU A 170 23.12 5.66 -1.16
C GLU A 170 22.28 5.30 0.06
N TRP A 171 21.03 4.92 -0.19
CA TRP A 171 20.05 4.62 0.85
C TRP A 171 19.43 3.25 0.58
N SER A 172 19.45 2.38 1.57
CA SER A 172 18.72 1.10 1.50
C SER A 172 17.21 1.36 1.51
N THR A 173 16.48 0.62 0.68
CA THR A 173 15.02 0.67 0.65
C THR A 173 14.41 -0.55 1.32
N PHE A 174 13.44 -0.34 2.22
CA PHE A 174 12.78 -1.42 2.96
C PHE A 174 11.36 -1.66 2.45
N GLN A 175 10.64 -0.59 2.14
CA GLN A 175 9.30 -0.64 1.57
C GLN A 175 9.16 0.36 0.43
N VAL A 176 8.12 0.17 -0.38
CA VAL A 176 7.72 1.08 -1.45
C VAL A 176 6.25 1.41 -1.32
N ALA A 177 5.91 2.66 -1.58
CA ALA A 177 4.53 3.11 -1.74
C ALA A 177 4.22 3.15 -3.24
N LYS A 178 3.11 2.54 -3.65
CA LYS A 178 2.67 2.47 -5.04
C LYS A 178 1.35 3.17 -5.23
N ASP A 179 1.22 3.94 -6.31
CA ASP A 179 -0.05 4.51 -6.73
C ASP A 179 -1.05 3.43 -7.19
N ALA A 180 -2.27 3.84 -7.54
CA ALA A 180 -3.32 2.94 -8.03
C ALA A 180 -2.96 2.23 -9.35
N SER A 181 -1.98 2.73 -10.10
CA SER A 181 -1.46 2.13 -11.33
C SER A 181 -0.28 1.17 -11.05
N GLY A 182 0.15 1.03 -9.80
CA GLY A 182 1.27 0.19 -9.39
C GLY A 182 2.64 0.86 -9.54
N ASN A 183 2.71 2.14 -9.91
CA ASN A 183 3.99 2.85 -10.01
C ASN A 183 4.49 3.20 -8.62
N ILE A 184 5.80 3.01 -8.39
CA ILE A 184 6.43 3.42 -7.13
C ILE A 184 6.48 4.95 -7.08
N VAL A 185 5.88 5.53 -6.04
CA VAL A 185 5.83 6.98 -5.82
C VAL A 185 6.65 7.42 -4.60
N ALA A 186 6.97 6.51 -3.69
CA ALA A 186 7.84 6.78 -2.55
C ALA A 186 8.59 5.51 -2.10
N TYR A 187 9.73 5.71 -1.44
CA TYR A 187 10.52 4.67 -0.80
C TYR A 187 10.57 4.92 0.71
N ASP A 188 10.39 3.86 1.50
CA ASP A 188 10.73 3.87 2.92
C ASP A 188 12.21 3.50 3.08
N LEU A 189 12.98 4.44 3.61
CA LEU A 189 14.40 4.30 3.87
C LEU A 189 14.70 3.74 5.26
N GLY A 190 13.66 3.36 6.01
CA GLY A 190 13.73 2.72 7.31
C GLY A 190 13.12 3.58 8.42
N SER A 191 12.54 2.91 9.42
CA SER A 191 11.88 3.58 10.56
C SER A 191 10.76 4.54 10.13
N ASN A 192 10.00 4.18 9.08
CA ASN A 192 8.89 4.97 8.55
C ASN A 192 9.34 6.37 8.07
N GLN A 193 10.45 6.39 7.33
CA GLN A 193 11.04 7.60 6.74
C GLN A 193 10.86 7.52 5.23
N TRP A 194 9.80 8.17 4.76
CA TRP A 194 9.39 8.12 3.36
C TRP A 194 10.01 9.26 2.56
N VAL A 195 10.51 8.96 1.37
CA VAL A 195 11.02 9.97 0.43
C VAL A 195 10.37 9.73 -0.93
N LYS A 196 9.98 10.81 -1.61
CA LYS A 196 9.36 10.74 -2.94
C LYS A 196 10.33 10.09 -3.94
N ALA A 197 9.81 9.16 -4.74
CA ALA A 197 10.60 8.47 -5.76
C ALA A 197 11.18 9.44 -6.80
N SER A 198 10.50 10.56 -7.08
CA SER A 198 10.98 11.61 -7.99
C SER A 198 12.23 12.34 -7.51
N ASP A 199 12.53 12.29 -6.21
CA ASP A 199 13.70 12.95 -5.61
C ASP A 199 14.91 12.01 -5.54
N LEU A 200 14.74 10.77 -6.00
CA LEU A 200 15.71 9.69 -5.91
C LEU A 200 16.00 9.10 -7.29
N SER A 201 17.08 8.34 -7.39
CA SER A 201 17.47 7.65 -8.63
C SER A 201 17.82 6.19 -8.33
N LEU A 202 17.41 5.27 -9.20
CA LEU A 202 17.79 3.85 -9.10
C LEU A 202 19.17 3.55 -9.70
N ILE A 203 19.65 4.47 -10.53
CA ILE A 203 20.93 4.37 -11.23
C ILE A 203 21.72 5.61 -10.86
N LYS A 204 22.97 5.41 -10.49
CA LYS A 204 23.93 6.49 -10.30
C LYS A 204 24.98 6.43 -11.38
N THR A 205 25.22 7.54 -12.07
CA THR A 205 26.37 7.68 -12.95
C THR A 205 27.64 7.57 -12.12
N GLN A 206 28.52 6.66 -12.51
CA GLN A 206 29.73 6.34 -11.78
C GLN A 206 30.79 5.90 -12.78
N GLY A 207 31.97 6.50 -12.69
CA GLY A 207 33.12 6.14 -13.51
C GLY A 207 34.07 5.19 -12.79
N GLY A 208 35.01 4.62 -13.54
CA GLY A 208 36.07 3.74 -13.06
C GLY A 208 36.34 2.60 -14.04
N THR A 209 37.13 1.62 -13.61
CA THR A 209 37.42 0.41 -14.37
C THR A 209 37.08 -0.84 -13.58
N PHE A 210 36.57 -1.86 -14.25
CA PHE A 210 36.27 -3.18 -13.70
C PHE A 210 37.16 -4.23 -14.37
N ASP A 211 37.91 -5.00 -13.59
CA ASP A 211 38.67 -6.15 -14.10
C ASP A 211 37.74 -7.38 -14.16
N ALA A 212 37.47 -7.86 -15.38
CA ALA A 212 36.55 -8.95 -15.62
C ALA A 212 37.21 -10.09 -16.39
N ASN A 213 36.81 -11.32 -16.03
CA ASN A 213 37.19 -12.52 -16.76
C ASN A 213 36.17 -12.83 -17.87
N ALA A 214 36.66 -13.38 -18.99
CA ALA A 214 35.87 -13.97 -20.04
C ALA A 214 34.89 -15.02 -19.49
N GLY A 215 33.69 -15.08 -20.07
CA GLY A 215 32.60 -15.95 -19.63
C GLY A 215 31.76 -15.39 -18.48
N THR A 216 32.17 -14.30 -17.82
CA THR A 216 31.35 -13.67 -16.76
C THR A 216 30.03 -13.16 -17.33
N ALA A 217 28.92 -13.47 -16.69
CA ALA A 217 27.57 -13.13 -17.17
C ALA A 217 27.30 -11.62 -17.13
N LEU A 218 26.56 -11.16 -18.14
CA LEU A 218 25.97 -9.83 -18.23
C LEU A 218 24.45 -9.92 -18.10
N TYR A 219 23.86 -8.86 -17.56
CA TYR A 219 22.45 -8.80 -17.21
C TYR A 219 21.76 -7.54 -17.77
N ASN A 220 20.45 -7.62 -17.95
CA ASN A 220 19.58 -6.44 -18.01
C ASN A 220 19.16 -6.00 -16.60
N ARG A 221 18.34 -4.94 -16.48
CA ARG A 221 17.86 -4.43 -15.18
C ARG A 221 16.84 -5.33 -14.49
N ASP A 222 16.14 -6.17 -15.23
CA ASP A 222 15.18 -7.15 -14.69
C ASP A 222 15.90 -8.37 -14.09
N GLY A 223 17.21 -8.49 -14.35
CA GLY A 223 18.06 -9.56 -13.85
C GLY A 223 18.17 -10.75 -14.78
N ASP A 224 17.69 -10.64 -16.02
CA ASP A 224 17.87 -11.65 -17.04
C ASP A 224 19.29 -11.60 -17.61
N VAL A 225 19.85 -12.77 -17.89
CA VAL A 225 21.15 -12.89 -18.55
C VAL A 225 21.01 -12.49 -20.01
N THR A 226 21.83 -11.54 -20.44
CA THR A 226 21.82 -10.95 -21.80
C THR A 226 23.04 -11.32 -22.61
N GLY A 227 24.09 -11.85 -21.97
CA GLY A 227 25.33 -12.26 -22.62
C GLY A 227 26.44 -12.54 -21.63
N SER A 228 27.69 -12.48 -22.11
CA SER A 228 28.87 -12.64 -21.28
C SER A 228 30.05 -11.80 -21.78
N ILE A 229 30.99 -11.52 -20.88
CA ILE A 229 32.30 -10.95 -21.20
C ILE A 229 33.03 -11.88 -22.17
N GLN A 230 33.57 -11.32 -23.25
CA GLN A 230 34.18 -12.11 -24.34
C GLN A 230 35.69 -12.33 -24.16
N SER A 231 36.37 -11.42 -23.47
CA SER A 231 37.82 -11.44 -23.26
C SER A 231 38.16 -10.92 -21.87
N ASP A 232 39.21 -11.42 -21.26
CA ASP A 232 39.71 -10.88 -19.98
C ASP A 232 40.15 -9.42 -20.15
N GLY A 233 40.00 -8.62 -19.10
CA GLY A 233 40.63 -7.31 -18.99
C GLY A 233 39.79 -6.23 -18.32
N LEU A 234 40.26 -4.99 -18.46
CA LEU A 234 39.66 -3.81 -17.85
C LEU A 234 38.54 -3.22 -18.72
N TYR A 235 37.36 -3.10 -18.12
CA TYR A 235 36.17 -2.50 -18.73
C TYR A 235 35.83 -1.17 -18.07
N GLN A 236 35.50 -0.16 -18.88
CA GLN A 236 35.02 1.12 -18.36
C GLN A 236 33.64 0.97 -17.71
N ILE A 237 33.45 1.60 -16.56
CA ILE A 237 32.17 1.68 -15.87
C ILE A 237 31.50 3.01 -16.18
N PHE A 238 30.20 2.97 -16.43
CA PHE A 238 29.38 4.13 -16.74
C PHE A 238 28.35 4.45 -15.64
N ALA A 239 27.94 3.44 -14.88
CA ALA A 239 26.93 3.59 -13.83
C ALA A 239 26.94 2.43 -12.83
N VAL A 240 26.29 2.63 -11.70
CA VAL A 240 26.03 1.61 -10.66
C VAL A 240 24.54 1.53 -10.34
N THR A 241 24.06 0.32 -10.05
CA THR A 241 22.68 0.03 -9.60
C THR A 241 22.67 -1.23 -8.74
N TYR A 242 21.48 -1.69 -8.34
CA TYR A 242 21.28 -2.97 -7.66
C TYR A 242 20.33 -3.86 -8.46
N ILE A 243 20.79 -5.05 -8.82
CA ILE A 243 19.99 -6.07 -9.52
C ILE A 243 19.85 -7.26 -8.57
N ASN A 244 18.62 -7.61 -8.19
CA ASN A 244 18.33 -8.71 -7.27
C ASN A 244 19.15 -8.63 -5.95
N GLY A 245 19.31 -7.41 -5.43
CA GLY A 245 20.03 -7.14 -4.19
C GLY A 245 21.56 -7.21 -4.28
N LYS A 246 22.11 -7.29 -5.49
CA LYS A 246 23.55 -7.27 -5.74
C LYS A 246 23.92 -5.97 -6.42
N GLN A 247 24.99 -5.33 -5.95
CA GLN A 247 25.54 -4.17 -6.63
C GLN A 247 26.00 -4.58 -8.02
N SER A 248 25.62 -3.80 -9.03
CA SER A 248 25.89 -4.08 -10.43
C SER A 248 26.44 -2.84 -11.13
N LEU A 249 27.40 -3.05 -12.02
CA LEU A 249 28.15 -2.02 -12.73
C LEU A 249 27.80 -2.05 -14.22
N LYS A 250 27.55 -0.89 -14.82
CA LYS A 250 27.23 -0.77 -16.24
C LYS A 250 28.50 -0.65 -17.06
N LEU A 251 28.71 -1.58 -18.00
CA LEU A 251 29.90 -1.62 -18.86
C LEU A 251 29.63 -1.06 -20.28
N GLY A 252 28.38 -0.73 -20.58
CA GLY A 252 27.99 -0.17 -21.88
C GLY A 252 26.52 0.20 -21.93
N ASN A 253 25.70 -0.61 -22.61
CA ASN A 253 24.26 -0.39 -22.78
C ASN A 253 23.42 -1.05 -21.65
N ASP A 254 22.09 -0.95 -21.75
CA ASP A 254 21.15 -1.42 -20.72
C ASP A 254 21.10 -2.95 -20.55
N ASN A 255 21.72 -3.69 -21.46
CA ASN A 255 21.91 -5.14 -21.41
C ASN A 255 23.34 -5.55 -21.01
N GLN A 256 24.13 -4.62 -20.46
CA GLN A 256 25.54 -4.86 -20.13
C GLN A 256 25.82 -4.44 -18.67
N TRP A 257 25.06 -5.01 -17.74
CA TRP A 257 25.33 -4.92 -16.31
C TRP A 257 26.09 -6.15 -15.83
N ILE A 258 27.16 -5.94 -15.07
CA ILE A 258 27.93 -7.02 -14.43
C ILE A 258 27.74 -6.93 -12.91
N ILE A 259 27.69 -8.07 -12.22
CA ILE A 259 27.62 -8.08 -10.75
C ILE A 259 28.99 -7.70 -10.18
N ALA A 260 29.06 -6.69 -9.32
CA ALA A 260 30.32 -6.14 -8.83
C ALA A 260 31.21 -7.19 -8.13
N SER A 261 30.62 -8.19 -7.48
CA SER A 261 31.36 -9.24 -6.76
C SER A 261 31.99 -10.32 -7.65
N THR A 262 31.88 -10.24 -8.98
CA THR A 262 32.46 -11.22 -9.91
C THR A 262 33.83 -10.81 -10.45
N GLY A 263 34.40 -9.72 -9.96
CA GLY A 263 35.67 -9.16 -10.38
C GLY A 263 36.07 -8.01 -9.45
N ASP A 264 37.06 -7.21 -9.89
CA ASP A 264 37.61 -6.12 -9.07
C ASP A 264 37.23 -4.75 -9.65
N TYR A 265 36.61 -3.91 -8.81
CA TYR A 265 36.22 -2.55 -9.17
C TYR A 265 37.23 -1.52 -8.65
N TYR A 266 37.74 -0.69 -9.57
CA TYR A 266 38.60 0.46 -9.29
C TYR A 266 37.84 1.76 -9.60
N PRO A 267 37.31 2.47 -8.58
CA PRO A 267 36.64 3.76 -8.76
C PRO A 267 37.60 4.83 -9.28
N ALA A 268 37.06 5.78 -10.04
CA ALA A 268 37.79 6.95 -10.55
C ALA A 268 38.11 7.99 -9.47
#